data_AF-A0A5T0DIS9-F1
#
_entry.id   AF-A0A5T0DIS9-F1
#
_cell.length_a   1.000
_cell.length_b   1.000
_cell.length_c   1.000
_cell.angle_alpha   90.00
_cell.angle_beta   90.00
_cell.angle_gamma   90.00
#
_symmetry.space_group_name_H-M   'P 1'
#
loop_
_entity.id
_entity.type
_entity.pdbx_description
1 polymer ?
#
loop_
_entity_poly.entity_id
_entity_poly.type
_entity_poly.pdbx_seq_one_letter_code
_entity_poly.pdbx_strand_id
1 'polypeptide(L)'
;MKPEYWDKIAEFIADIIKIKNENILSLNQTLEIKNQELSNQTNQIHNLNETLNFQNNYGKAKTRIQNQLSYKLGQTLILNSKSVLGFISLPFIILSIVISHKQEQKAYKFKVKKNPNLALPPLETYPDYNEALKEKECFTYKLGEEFIKASKNWYGGGYIKFILKDVSRLKREYERKR
;
A
#
# COMPACT_ATOMS: atom_id res chain seq x y z
N MET A 1 -34.29 1.09 75.17
CA MET A 1 -33.47 1.69 74.09
C MET A 1 -34.30 2.76 73.40
N LYS A 2 -33.73 3.94 73.09
CA LYS A 2 -34.46 5.01 72.40
C LYS A 2 -34.64 4.62 70.91
N PRO A 3 -35.80 4.91 70.28
CA PRO A 3 -36.09 4.59 68.87
C PRO A 3 -34.98 5.01 67.89
N GLU A 4 -34.39 6.18 68.15
CA GLU A 4 -33.31 6.85 67.42
C GLU A 4 -32.04 5.99 67.18
N TYR A 5 -31.80 4.96 68.01
CA TYR A 5 -30.65 4.05 67.83
C TYR A 5 -30.84 3.10 66.64
N TRP A 6 -32.06 2.58 66.48
CA TRP A 6 -32.38 1.66 65.38
C TRP A 6 -32.43 2.39 64.03
N ASP A 7 -32.83 3.67 64.03
CA ASP A 7 -32.83 4.52 62.83
C ASP A 7 -31.42 4.75 62.28
N LYS A 8 -30.43 5.04 63.15
CA LYS A 8 -29.03 5.22 62.73
C LYS A 8 -28.40 3.94 62.17
N ILE A 9 -28.77 2.78 62.70
CA ILE A 9 -28.31 1.48 62.18
C ILE A 9 -28.94 1.22 60.81
N ALA A 10 -30.22 1.52 60.65
CA ALA A 10 -30.92 1.35 59.37
C ALA A 10 -30.33 2.27 58.29
N GLU A 11 -30.02 3.52 58.61
CA GLU A 11 -29.36 4.49 57.72
C GLU A 11 -27.98 3.99 57.28
N PHE A 12 -27.15 3.52 58.23
CA PHE A 12 -25.83 2.96 57.93
C PHE A 12 -25.90 1.72 57.02
N ILE A 13 -26.85 0.82 57.25
CA ILE A 13 -27.06 -0.36 56.39
C ILE A 13 -27.52 0.07 55.00
N ALA A 14 -28.42 1.05 54.89
CA ALA A 14 -28.90 1.59 53.62
C ALA A 14 -27.75 2.21 52.80
N ASP A 15 -26.86 2.97 53.45
CA ASP A 15 -25.68 3.54 52.80
C ASP A 15 -24.73 2.46 52.27
N ILE A 16 -24.47 1.40 53.04
CA ILE A 16 -23.66 0.26 52.57
C ILE A 16 -24.30 -0.40 51.34
N ILE A 17 -25.61 -0.64 51.37
CA ILE A 17 -26.33 -1.24 50.24
C ILE A 17 -26.26 -0.33 49.02
N LYS A 18 -26.46 0.98 49.19
CA LYS A 18 -26.37 1.98 48.13
C LYS A 18 -24.98 1.97 47.48
N ILE A 19 -23.92 2.05 48.27
CA ILE A 19 -22.53 2.01 47.78
C ILE A 19 -22.25 0.71 47.01
N LYS A 20 -22.68 -0.44 47.54
CA LYS A 20 -22.52 -1.73 46.84
C LYS A 20 -23.26 -1.76 45.50
N ASN A 21 -24.48 -1.21 45.45
CA ASN A 21 -25.26 -1.13 44.21
C ASN A 21 -24.61 -0.20 43.19
N GLU A 22 -24.10 0.95 43.61
CA GLU A 22 -23.34 1.88 42.75
C GLU A 22 -22.07 1.22 42.19
N ASN A 23 -21.34 0.48 43.04
CA ASN A 23 -20.16 -0.29 42.61
C ASN A 23 -20.53 -1.37 41.59
N ILE A 24 -21.60 -2.15 41.82
CA ILE A 24 -22.08 -3.17 40.87
C ILE A 24 -22.47 -2.54 39.54
N LEU A 25 -23.18 -1.41 39.57
CA LEU A 25 -23.56 -0.68 38.36
C LEU A 25 -22.33 -0.24 37.56
N SER A 26 -21.32 0.33 38.25
CA SER A 26 -20.07 0.75 37.60
C SER A 26 -19.30 -0.42 36.97
N LEU A 27 -19.30 -1.58 37.63
CA LEU A 27 -18.64 -2.78 37.14
C LEU A 27 -19.35 -3.35 35.91
N ASN A 28 -20.68 -3.37 35.93
CA ASN A 28 -21.48 -3.81 34.78
C ASN A 28 -21.26 -2.91 33.56
N GLN A 29 -21.23 -1.59 33.76
CA GLN A 29 -20.91 -0.63 32.68
C GLN A 29 -19.51 -0.89 32.11
N THR A 30 -18.52 -1.14 32.98
CA THR A 30 -17.14 -1.45 32.55
C THR A 30 -17.08 -2.75 31.74
N LEU A 31 -17.81 -3.79 32.16
CA LEU A 31 -17.89 -5.05 31.43
C LEU A 31 -18.54 -4.87 30.06
N GLU A 32 -19.60 -4.07 29.95
CA GLU A 32 -20.25 -3.76 28.68
C GLU A 32 -19.29 -3.05 27.71
N ILE A 33 -18.56 -2.04 28.20
CA ILE A 33 -17.55 -1.32 27.41
C ILE A 33 -16.45 -2.29 26.92
N LYS A 34 -15.93 -3.14 27.81
CA LYS A 34 -14.90 -4.13 27.45
C LYS A 34 -15.41 -5.15 26.43
N ASN A 35 -16.66 -5.58 26.53
CA ASN A 35 -17.26 -6.48 25.55
C ASN A 35 -17.41 -5.81 24.18
N GLN A 36 -17.78 -4.54 24.14
CA GLN A 36 -17.84 -3.77 22.90
C GLN A 36 -16.44 -3.60 22.28
N GLU A 37 -15.43 -3.28 23.09
CA GLU A 37 -14.04 -3.19 22.64
C GLU A 37 -13.53 -4.52 22.07
N LEU A 38 -13.82 -5.64 22.73
CA LEU A 38 -13.44 -6.97 22.26
C LEU A 38 -14.12 -7.33 20.93
N SER A 39 -15.39 -6.96 20.75
CA SER A 39 -16.10 -7.13 19.48
C SER A 39 -15.43 -6.31 18.36
N ASN A 40 -15.08 -5.06 18.65
CA ASN A 40 -14.36 -4.20 17.69
C ASN A 40 -12.99 -4.78 17.32
N GLN A 41 -12.23 -5.28 18.29
CA GLN A 41 -10.93 -5.92 18.05
C GLN A 41 -11.08 -7.18 17.19
N THR A 42 -12.10 -7.99 17.46
CA THR A 42 -12.40 -9.20 16.66
C THR A 42 -12.67 -8.85 15.20
N ASN A 43 -13.46 -7.81 14.95
CA ASN A 43 -13.75 -7.33 13.60
C ASN A 43 -12.50 -6.78 12.89
N GLN A 44 -11.62 -6.08 13.62
CA GLN A 44 -10.35 -5.60 13.07
C GLN A 44 -9.43 -6.76 12.68
N ILE A 45 -9.33 -7.79 13.52
CA ILE A 45 -8.54 -9.01 13.23
C ILE A 45 -9.07 -9.72 11.98
N HIS A 46 -10.39 -9.84 11.85
CA HIS A 46 -11.00 -10.43 10.67
C HIS A 46 -10.60 -9.67 9.39
N ASN A 47 -10.76 -8.35 9.37
CA ASN A 47 -10.41 -7.52 8.21
C ASN A 47 -8.91 -7.57 7.86
N LEU A 48 -8.04 -7.64 8.88
CA LEU A 48 -6.60 -7.82 8.70
C LEU A 48 -6.29 -9.18 8.07
N ASN A 49 -6.94 -10.25 8.53
CA ASN A 49 -6.77 -11.59 7.97
C ASN A 49 -7.23 -11.65 6.50
N GLU A 50 -8.34 -11.02 6.14
CA GLU A 50 -8.78 -10.93 4.74
C GLU A 50 -7.75 -10.19 3.88
N THR A 51 -7.23 -9.07 4.37
CA THR A 51 -6.20 -8.28 3.69
C THR A 51 -4.91 -9.09 3.49
N LEU A 52 -4.47 -9.81 4.53
CA LEU A 52 -3.27 -10.66 4.47
C LEU A 52 -3.45 -11.84 3.52
N ASN A 53 -4.62 -12.51 3.55
CA ASN A 53 -4.93 -13.59 2.63
C ASN A 53 -4.93 -13.10 1.18
N PHE A 54 -5.50 -11.92 0.90
CA PHE A 54 -5.43 -11.31 -0.42
C PHE A 54 -3.98 -11.05 -0.84
N GLN A 55 -3.16 -10.46 0.03
CA GLN A 55 -1.76 -10.17 -0.25
C GLN A 55 -0.91 -11.44 -0.44
N ASN A 56 -1.18 -12.52 0.30
CA ASN A 56 -0.49 -13.80 0.14
C ASN A 56 -0.80 -14.45 -1.21
N ASN A 57 -2.04 -14.34 -1.68
CA ASN A 57 -2.46 -14.92 -2.95
C ASN A 57 -2.00 -14.10 -4.17
N TYR A 58 -2.04 -12.76 -4.07
CA TYR A 58 -1.90 -11.88 -5.24
C TYR A 58 -0.77 -10.85 -5.16
N GLY A 59 -0.09 -10.76 -4.01
CA GLY A 59 0.92 -9.75 -3.73
C GLY A 59 0.34 -8.36 -3.47
N LYS A 60 1.19 -7.34 -3.59
CA LYS A 60 0.86 -5.92 -3.39
C LYS A 60 0.72 -5.18 -4.72
N ALA A 61 -0.17 -4.20 -4.79
CA ALA A 61 -0.31 -3.33 -5.96
C ALA A 61 0.98 -2.55 -6.24
N LYS A 62 1.68 -2.12 -5.18
CA LYS A 62 3.00 -1.48 -5.29
C LYS A 62 3.98 -2.32 -6.10
N THR A 63 4.13 -3.61 -5.78
CA THR A 63 5.02 -4.52 -6.51
C THR A 63 4.58 -4.68 -7.96
N ARG A 64 3.27 -4.74 -8.23
CA ARG A 64 2.76 -4.82 -9.61
C ARG A 64 3.10 -3.59 -10.43
N ILE A 65 3.00 -2.39 -9.85
CA ILE A 65 3.39 -1.14 -10.52
C ILE A 65 4.89 -1.09 -10.74
N GLN A 66 5.69 -1.50 -9.76
CA GLN A 66 7.15 -1.57 -9.90
C GLN A 66 7.60 -2.60 -10.94
N ASN A 67 6.81 -3.65 -11.17
CA ASN A 67 7.07 -4.62 -12.24
C ASN A 67 6.69 -4.11 -13.64
N GLN A 68 6.07 -2.93 -13.78
CA GLN A 68 5.77 -2.34 -15.08
C GLN A 68 7.05 -1.88 -15.78
N LEU A 69 7.03 -1.95 -17.12
CA LEU A 69 8.20 -1.62 -17.93
C LEU A 69 8.73 -0.20 -17.66
N SER A 70 7.84 0.78 -17.48
CA SER A 70 8.20 2.16 -17.18
C SER A 70 9.02 2.25 -15.89
N TYR A 71 8.59 1.60 -14.81
CA TYR A 71 9.34 1.62 -13.56
C TYR A 71 10.70 0.94 -13.70
N LYS A 72 10.74 -0.27 -14.30
CA LYS A 72 12.00 -1.01 -14.56
C LYS A 72 12.99 -0.15 -15.34
N LEU A 73 12.56 0.46 -16.44
CA LEU A 73 13.41 1.33 -17.26
C LEU A 73 13.86 2.58 -16.51
N GLY A 74 12.94 3.29 -15.85
CA GLY A 74 13.29 4.47 -15.07
C GLY A 74 14.31 4.19 -13.99
N GLN A 75 14.16 3.06 -13.28
CA GLN A 75 15.11 2.62 -12.26
C GLN A 75 16.47 2.32 -12.88
N THR A 76 16.51 1.58 -13.99
CA THR A 76 17.74 1.29 -14.74
C THR A 76 18.45 2.56 -15.19
N LEU A 77 17.72 3.55 -15.72
CA LEU A 77 18.28 4.83 -16.14
C LEU A 77 18.94 5.57 -14.97
N ILE A 78 18.27 5.65 -13.82
CA ILE A 78 18.80 6.33 -12.62
C ILE A 78 20.05 5.63 -12.09
N LEU A 79 20.04 4.29 -12.04
CA LEU A 79 21.16 3.53 -11.48
C LEU A 79 22.40 3.58 -12.38
N ASN A 80 22.23 3.41 -13.69
CA ASN A 80 23.34 3.28 -14.63
C ASN A 80 23.88 4.64 -15.12
N SER A 81 23.11 5.73 -14.99
CA SER A 81 23.58 7.08 -15.35
C SER A 81 24.66 7.64 -14.43
N LYS A 82 24.95 6.97 -13.29
CA LYS A 82 25.96 7.42 -12.32
C LYS A 82 27.40 7.01 -12.69
N SER A 83 27.58 6.16 -13.70
CA SER A 83 28.90 5.65 -14.11
C SER A 83 29.04 5.70 -15.63
N VAL A 84 30.23 6.04 -16.12
CA VAL A 84 30.55 6.06 -17.56
C VAL A 84 30.35 4.67 -18.18
N LEU A 85 30.84 3.61 -17.52
CA LEU A 85 30.64 2.23 -17.98
C LEU A 85 29.16 1.82 -17.91
N GLY A 86 28.43 2.30 -16.89
CA GLY A 86 26.98 2.09 -16.79
C GLY A 86 26.23 2.74 -17.95
N PHE A 87 26.62 3.96 -18.34
CA PHE A 87 26.03 4.66 -19.48
C PHE A 87 26.37 3.98 -20.82
N ILE A 88 27.61 3.52 -21.02
CA ILE A 88 28.02 2.81 -22.24
C ILE A 88 27.29 1.47 -22.39
N SER A 89 27.09 0.74 -21.28
CA SER A 89 26.38 -0.55 -21.29
C SER A 89 24.84 -0.41 -21.32
N LEU A 90 24.33 0.81 -21.07
CA LEU A 90 22.90 1.10 -20.95
C LEU A 90 22.04 0.62 -22.12
N PRO A 91 22.43 0.76 -23.41
CA PRO A 91 21.62 0.27 -24.52
C PRO A 91 21.37 -1.24 -24.46
N PHE A 92 22.40 -2.02 -24.10
CA PHE A 92 22.31 -3.47 -23.98
C PHE A 92 21.45 -3.89 -22.77
N ILE A 93 21.59 -3.19 -21.65
CA ILE A 93 20.80 -3.43 -20.43
C ILE A 93 19.32 -3.11 -20.68
N ILE A 94 19.01 -2.00 -21.36
CA ILE A 94 17.64 -1.63 -21.70
C ILE A 94 17.02 -2.67 -22.64
N LEU A 95 17.76 -3.11 -23.65
CA LEU A 95 17.30 -4.16 -24.56
C LEU A 95 16.97 -5.45 -23.81
N SER A 96 17.85 -5.89 -22.91
CA SER A 96 17.63 -7.13 -22.14
C SER A 96 16.38 -7.03 -21.26
N ILE A 97 16.17 -5.91 -20.56
CA ILE A 97 14.98 -5.66 -19.74
C ILE A 97 13.70 -5.73 -20.57
N VAL A 98 13.69 -5.09 -21.75
CA VAL A 98 12.51 -5.10 -22.63
C VAL A 98 12.20 -6.51 -23.13
N ILE A 99 13.22 -7.29 -23.49
CA ILE A 99 13.06 -8.68 -23.93
C ILE A 99 12.51 -9.54 -22.78
N SER A 100 13.15 -9.51 -21.61
CA SER A 100 12.71 -10.27 -20.44
C SER A 100 11.29 -9.91 -20.03
N HIS A 101 10.94 -8.63 -19.99
CA HIS A 101 9.59 -8.19 -19.66
C HIS A 101 8.54 -8.69 -20.66
N LYS A 102 8.85 -8.69 -21.96
CA LYS A 102 7.96 -9.27 -22.98
C LYS A 102 7.80 -10.78 -22.81
N GLN A 103 8.87 -11.50 -22.45
CA GLN A 103 8.82 -12.94 -22.17
C GLN A 103 7.98 -13.24 -20.94
N GLU A 104 8.16 -12.50 -19.84
CA GLU A 104 7.34 -12.59 -18.62
C GLU A 104 5.85 -12.41 -18.94
N GLN A 105 5.50 -11.39 -19.73
CA GLN A 105 4.11 -11.14 -20.13
C GLN A 105 3.54 -12.28 -20.98
N LYS A 106 4.31 -12.85 -21.90
CA LYS A 106 3.88 -14.02 -22.70
C LYS A 106 3.68 -15.25 -21.82
N ALA A 107 4.61 -15.52 -20.92
CA ALA A 107 4.52 -16.63 -19.98
C ALA A 107 3.30 -16.51 -19.04
N TYR A 108 3.03 -15.30 -18.54
CA TYR A 108 1.83 -15.02 -17.75
C TYR A 108 0.54 -15.29 -18.55
N LYS A 109 0.42 -14.72 -19.77
CA LYS A 109 -0.75 -14.96 -20.63
C LYS A 109 -0.97 -16.45 -20.91
N PHE A 110 0.10 -17.20 -21.12
CA PHE A 110 0.03 -18.66 -21.31
C PHE A 110 -0.46 -19.38 -20.05
N LYS A 111 0.07 -19.03 -18.86
CA LYS A 111 -0.37 -19.60 -17.58
C LYS A 111 -1.85 -19.34 -17.31
N VAL A 112 -2.33 -18.11 -17.53
CA VAL A 112 -3.75 -17.74 -17.35
C VAL A 112 -4.64 -18.44 -18.38
N LYS A 113 -4.20 -18.59 -19.63
CA LYS A 113 -4.94 -19.35 -20.63
C LYS A 113 -5.11 -20.82 -20.24
N LYS A 114 -4.09 -21.41 -19.61
CA LYS A 114 -4.14 -22.80 -19.12
C LYS A 114 -5.00 -22.95 -17.86
N ASN A 115 -4.93 -21.98 -16.96
CA ASN A 115 -5.72 -21.95 -15.72
C ASN A 115 -6.20 -20.52 -15.43
N PRO A 116 -7.47 -20.19 -15.75
CA PRO A 116 -8.03 -18.86 -15.53
C PRO A 116 -7.97 -18.38 -14.08
N ASN A 117 -7.95 -19.29 -13.10
CA ASN A 117 -7.87 -18.94 -11.68
C ASN A 117 -6.52 -18.32 -11.27
N LEU A 118 -5.50 -18.40 -12.13
CA LEU A 118 -4.21 -17.74 -11.93
C LEU A 118 -4.20 -16.28 -12.41
N ALA A 119 -5.31 -15.78 -12.96
CA ALA A 119 -5.43 -14.38 -13.34
C ALA A 119 -5.28 -13.49 -12.10
N LEU A 120 -4.36 -12.53 -12.19
CA LEU A 120 -4.25 -11.47 -11.21
C LEU A 120 -5.52 -10.59 -11.28
N PRO A 121 -6.09 -10.21 -10.12
CA PRO A 121 -7.25 -9.34 -10.11
C PRO A 121 -6.90 -7.93 -10.65
N PRO A 122 -7.90 -7.09 -10.95
CA PRO A 122 -7.67 -5.70 -11.34
C PRO A 122 -6.83 -4.95 -10.31
N LEU A 123 -6.10 -3.91 -10.71
CA LEU A 123 -5.18 -3.22 -9.79
C LEU A 123 -5.97 -2.49 -8.69
N GLU A 124 -7.17 -2.03 -9.02
CA GLU A 124 -8.11 -1.29 -8.16
C GLU A 124 -8.64 -2.13 -7.00
N THR A 125 -8.62 -3.46 -7.09
CA THR A 125 -9.11 -4.35 -6.03
C THR A 125 -8.08 -4.62 -4.94
N TYR A 126 -6.85 -4.12 -5.10
CA TYR A 126 -5.80 -4.35 -4.13
C TYR A 126 -5.99 -3.43 -2.92
N PRO A 127 -5.85 -3.94 -1.68
CA PRO A 127 -5.98 -3.12 -0.48
C PRO A 127 -5.03 -1.90 -0.45
N ASP A 128 -3.83 -2.03 -1.03
CA ASP A 128 -2.81 -0.97 -1.11
C ASP A 128 -2.90 -0.09 -2.37
N TYR A 129 -3.99 -0.19 -3.17
CA TYR A 129 -4.11 0.51 -4.46
C TYR A 129 -3.85 2.02 -4.37
N ASN A 130 -4.50 2.70 -3.42
CA ASN A 130 -4.38 4.15 -3.25
C ASN A 130 -2.96 4.58 -2.88
N GLU A 131 -2.25 3.77 -2.11
CA GLU A 131 -0.84 4.01 -1.80
C GLU A 131 0.03 3.74 -3.03
N ALA A 132 -0.23 2.64 -3.73
CA ALA A 132 0.49 2.23 -4.92
C ALA A 132 0.36 3.24 -6.08
N LEU A 133 -0.77 3.97 -6.19
CA LEU A 133 -0.93 5.04 -7.18
C LEU A 133 0.18 6.10 -7.08
N LYS A 134 0.71 6.38 -5.89
CA LYS A 134 1.83 7.31 -5.69
C LYS A 134 3.10 6.83 -6.38
N GLU A 135 3.29 5.51 -6.56
CA GLU A 135 4.42 4.95 -7.31
C GLU A 135 4.36 5.35 -8.79
N LYS A 136 3.17 5.53 -9.38
CA LYS A 136 3.03 6.03 -10.76
C LYS A 136 3.39 7.51 -10.89
N GLU A 137 3.30 8.26 -9.80
CA GLU A 137 3.65 9.68 -9.75
C GLU A 137 5.12 9.91 -9.43
N CYS A 138 5.83 8.89 -8.96
CA CYS A 138 7.24 9.02 -8.60
C CYS A 138 8.11 9.34 -9.83
N PHE A 139 9.22 10.04 -9.59
CA PHE A 139 10.18 10.41 -10.62
C PHE A 139 10.67 9.20 -11.43
N THR A 140 10.98 8.09 -10.77
CA THR A 140 11.44 6.85 -11.42
C THR A 140 10.46 6.37 -12.47
N TYR A 141 9.18 6.24 -12.10
CA TYR A 141 8.14 5.76 -13.01
C TYR A 141 7.97 6.71 -14.20
N LYS A 142 7.86 8.02 -13.92
CA LYS A 142 7.70 9.05 -14.94
C LYS A 142 8.89 9.15 -15.90
N LEU A 143 10.11 8.99 -15.39
CA LEU A 143 11.32 8.97 -16.20
C LEU A 143 11.27 7.84 -17.23
N GLY A 144 10.88 6.63 -16.82
CA GLY A 144 10.75 5.51 -17.74
C GLY A 144 9.57 5.65 -18.72
N GLU A 145 8.47 6.28 -18.32
CA GLU A 145 7.38 6.63 -19.25
C GLU A 145 7.87 7.56 -20.36
N GLU A 146 8.57 8.65 -20.00
CA GLU A 146 9.12 9.59 -20.98
C GLU A 146 10.21 8.94 -21.84
N PHE A 147 11.01 8.02 -21.27
CA PHE A 147 11.97 7.25 -22.05
C PHE A 147 11.28 6.37 -23.10
N ILE A 148 10.21 5.66 -22.74
CA ILE A 148 9.43 4.85 -23.70
C ILE A 148 8.82 5.75 -24.79
N LYS A 149 8.34 6.94 -24.45
CA LYS A 149 7.83 7.91 -25.44
C LYS A 149 8.95 8.37 -26.38
N ALA A 150 10.13 8.66 -25.84
CA ALA A 150 11.30 9.03 -26.62
C ALA A 150 11.71 7.91 -27.59
N SER A 151 11.68 6.65 -27.13
CA SER A 151 11.97 5.48 -27.96
C SER A 151 10.99 5.32 -29.13
N LYS A 152 9.71 5.67 -28.96
CA LYS A 152 8.73 5.64 -30.06
C LYS A 152 8.99 6.72 -31.11
N ASN A 153 9.55 7.85 -30.70
CA ASN A 153 9.83 9.02 -31.54
C ASN A 153 11.33 9.17 -31.83
N TRP A 154 12.10 8.07 -31.82
CA TRP A 154 13.56 8.12 -31.91
C TRP A 154 14.05 8.78 -33.20
N TYR A 155 13.36 8.52 -34.32
CA TYR A 155 13.65 9.10 -35.65
C TYR A 155 13.39 10.61 -35.73
N GLY A 156 12.57 11.15 -34.83
CA GLY A 156 12.28 12.58 -34.70
C GLY A 156 13.12 13.28 -33.62
N GLY A 157 14.27 12.70 -33.24
CA GLY A 157 15.11 13.25 -32.17
C GLY A 157 14.52 13.07 -30.76
N GLY A 158 13.63 12.10 -30.57
CA GLY A 158 12.97 11.83 -29.29
C GLY A 158 13.94 11.69 -28.12
N TYR A 159 15.07 10.99 -28.32
CA TYR A 159 16.10 10.85 -27.28
C TYR A 159 16.85 12.15 -26.98
N ILE A 160 17.08 13.00 -27.99
CA ILE A 160 17.72 14.32 -27.79
C ILE A 160 16.81 15.19 -26.92
N LYS A 161 15.52 15.26 -27.27
CA LYS A 161 14.51 15.96 -26.47
C LYS A 161 14.42 15.40 -25.05
N PHE A 162 14.44 14.08 -24.91
CA PHE A 162 14.38 13.41 -23.63
C PHE A 162 15.53 13.86 -22.71
N ILE A 163 16.77 13.72 -23.18
CA ILE A 163 17.98 14.03 -22.40
C ILE A 163 18.05 15.52 -22.07
N LEU A 164 17.81 16.41 -23.04
CA LEU A 164 18.02 17.85 -22.86
C LEU A 164 16.86 18.56 -22.14
N LYS A 165 15.62 18.09 -22.33
CA LYS A 165 14.41 18.80 -21.87
C LYS A 165 13.61 18.00 -20.86
N ASP A 166 13.25 16.75 -21.18
CA ASP A 166 12.26 16.02 -20.39
C ASP A 166 12.82 15.59 -19.03
N VAL A 167 14.06 15.10 -18.95
CA VAL A 167 14.70 14.75 -17.67
C VAL A 167 14.79 15.96 -16.74
N SER A 168 15.24 17.11 -17.24
CA SER A 168 15.36 18.36 -16.48
C SER A 168 13.98 18.93 -16.06
N ARG A 169 12.96 18.76 -16.89
CA ARG A 169 11.57 19.11 -16.54
C ARG A 169 11.05 18.23 -15.42
N LEU A 170 11.17 16.90 -15.55
CA LEU A 170 10.73 15.92 -14.57
C LEU A 170 11.39 16.13 -13.20
N LYS A 171 12.70 16.44 -13.19
CA LYS A 171 13.43 16.71 -11.96
C LYS A 171 12.86 17.93 -11.21
N ARG A 172 12.59 19.02 -11.93
CA ARG A 172 11.96 20.23 -11.37
C ARG A 172 10.53 19.98 -10.89
N GLU A 173 9.74 19.20 -11.63
CA GLU A 173 8.37 18.84 -11.21
C GLU A 173 8.38 18.01 -9.92
N TYR A 174 9.31 17.07 -9.80
CA TYR A 174 9.48 16.26 -8.59
C TYR A 174 9.93 17.10 -7.39
N GLU A 175 10.90 18.00 -7.58
CA GLU A 175 11.40 18.90 -6.52
C GLU A 175 10.33 19.85 -5.99
N ARG A 176 9.41 20.33 -6.83
CA ARG A 176 8.31 21.22 -6.39
C ARG A 176 7.21 20.52 -5.60
N LYS A 177 7.07 19.20 -5.76
CA LYS A 177 6.04 18.39 -5.07
C LYS A 177 6.51 17.88 -3.71
N ARG A 178 7.79 18.04 -3.39
CA ARG A 178 8.42 17.61 -2.14
C ARG A 178 8.48 18.77 -1.15
#